data_AF-A0A7C4CW16-F1
#
_entry.id   AF-A0A7C4CW16-F1
#
_cell.length_a   1.000
_cell.length_b   1.000
_cell.length_c   1.000
_cell.angle_alpha   90.00
_cell.angle_beta   90.00
_cell.angle_gamma   90.00
#
_symmetry.space_group_name_H-M   'P 1'
#
loop_
_entity.id
_entity.type
_entity.pdbx_description
1 polymer ?
#
loop_
_entity_poly.entity_id
_entity_poly.type
_entity_poly.pdbx_seq_one_letter_code
_entity_poly.pdbx_strand_id
1 'polypeptide(L)'
;YGIGANPSWSLYPHFIIARARGYSPLDILGSATIWAAAKVSMESGVIGPGRPGDIVILDLTQPPWWVPEKILNENLAADIAISSIPRIEAVIVGGEIIVDDGGLLTVGMDLFSKAYNKISEILGRI
;
A
#
# COMPACT_ATOMS: atom_id res chain seq x y z
N TYR A 1 -4.71 12.17 -11.09
CA TYR A 1 -5.14 11.68 -9.76
C TYR A 1 -6.32 12.52 -9.32
N GLY A 2 -7.54 11.98 -9.45
CA GLY A 2 -8.78 12.71 -9.15
C GLY A 2 -9.53 12.01 -8.03
N ILE A 3 -10.14 12.80 -7.15
CA ILE A 3 -11.10 12.34 -6.14
C ILE A 3 -12.17 11.51 -6.87
N GLY A 4 -12.28 10.22 -6.54
CA GLY A 4 -13.24 9.28 -7.14
C GLY A 4 -12.68 8.30 -8.17
N ALA A 5 -11.41 8.39 -8.56
CA ALA A 5 -10.78 7.34 -9.35
C ALA A 5 -10.44 6.16 -8.42
N ASN A 6 -11.24 5.09 -8.47
CA ASN A 6 -10.87 3.81 -7.87
C ASN A 6 -9.99 3.05 -8.87
N PRO A 7 -8.66 2.98 -8.67
CA PRO A 7 -7.80 2.26 -9.60
C PRO A 7 -8.24 0.81 -9.68
N SER A 8 -8.20 0.22 -10.87
CA SER A 8 -8.59 -1.20 -11.07
C SER A 8 -7.76 -2.19 -10.24
N TRP A 9 -6.56 -1.77 -9.82
CA TRP A 9 -5.65 -2.55 -8.97
C TRP A 9 -5.92 -2.35 -7.46
N SER A 10 -6.80 -1.43 -7.06
CA SER A 10 -7.06 -1.16 -5.65
C SER A 10 -7.85 -2.28 -4.99
N LEU A 11 -7.37 -2.74 -3.83
CA LEU A 11 -8.06 -3.71 -2.99
C LEU A 11 -9.13 -3.06 -2.10
N TYR A 12 -9.26 -1.73 -2.11
CA TYR A 12 -10.19 -0.99 -1.26
C TYR A 12 -11.64 -1.54 -1.29
N PRO A 13 -12.25 -1.86 -2.46
CA PRO A 13 -13.59 -2.46 -2.49
C PRO A 13 -13.69 -3.80 -1.75
N HIS A 14 -12.64 -4.62 -1.80
CA HIS A 14 -12.58 -5.90 -1.11
C HIS A 14 -12.52 -5.69 0.40
N PHE A 15 -11.82 -4.65 0.86
CA PHE A 15 -11.73 -4.29 2.28
C PHE A 15 -13.07 -3.76 2.81
N ILE A 16 -13.86 -3.03 2.01
CA ILE A 16 -15.24 -2.65 2.38
C ILE A 16 -16.11 -3.89 2.60
N ILE A 17 -16.05 -4.86 1.68
CA ILE A 17 -16.84 -6.10 1.79
C ILE A 17 -16.39 -6.92 3.01
N ALA A 18 -15.08 -7.01 3.28
CA ALA A 18 -14.56 -7.70 4.46
C ALA A 18 -15.08 -7.05 5.75
N ARG A 19 -15.06 -5.71 5.86
CA ARG A 19 -15.66 -5.01 7.01
C ARG A 19 -17.15 -5.30 7.16
N ALA A 20 -17.91 -5.28 6.05
CA ALA A 20 -19.33 -5.61 6.07
C ALA A 20 -19.62 -7.05 6.53
N ARG A 21 -18.63 -7.95 6.45
CA ARG A 21 -18.69 -9.34 6.95
C ARG A 21 -18.20 -9.49 8.39
N GLY A 22 -17.83 -8.41 9.07
CA GLY A 22 -17.42 -8.41 10.47
C GLY A 22 -15.93 -8.62 10.72
N TYR A 23 -15.08 -8.58 9.68
CA TYR A 23 -13.62 -8.61 9.88
C TYR A 23 -13.13 -7.28 10.45
N SER A 24 -12.25 -7.33 11.45
CA SER A 24 -11.66 -6.13 12.04
C SER A 24 -10.65 -5.49 11.08
N PRO A 25 -10.33 -4.19 11.23
CA PRO A 25 -9.28 -3.56 10.43
C PRO A 25 -7.93 -4.26 10.52
N LEU A 26 -7.58 -4.81 11.69
CA LEU A 26 -6.36 -5.59 11.89
C LEU A 26 -6.38 -6.91 11.11
N ASP A 27 -7.51 -7.61 11.05
CA ASP A 27 -7.63 -8.83 10.23
C ASP A 27 -7.42 -8.52 8.75
N ILE A 28 -7.98 -7.40 8.29
CA ILE A 28 -7.87 -6.99 6.89
C ILE A 28 -6.45 -6.55 6.56
N LEU A 29 -5.80 -5.76 7.42
CA LEU A 29 -4.40 -5.40 7.27
C LEU A 29 -3.50 -6.64 7.30
N GLY A 30 -3.76 -7.58 8.21
CA GLY A 30 -3.07 -8.87 8.30
C GLY A 30 -3.21 -9.69 7.02
N SER A 31 -4.39 -9.66 6.39
CA SER A 31 -4.64 -10.31 5.10
C SER A 31 -3.82 -9.73 3.96
N ALA A 32 -3.56 -8.43 3.97
CA ALA A 32 -2.77 -7.72 2.97
C ALA A 32 -1.25 -7.77 3.24
N THR A 33 -0.83 -8.25 4.41
CA THR A 33 0.57 -8.26 4.86
C THR A 33 1.01 -9.68 5.23
N ILE A 34 1.09 -10.01 6.52
CA ILE A 34 1.62 -11.26 7.04
C ILE A 34 0.93 -12.51 6.45
N TRP A 35 -0.39 -12.53 6.30
CA TRP A 35 -1.08 -13.73 5.79
C TRP A 35 -0.88 -13.90 4.29
N ALA A 36 -0.84 -12.80 3.53
CA ALA A 36 -0.48 -12.84 2.11
C ALA A 36 0.95 -13.34 1.93
N ALA A 37 1.91 -12.77 2.67
CA ALA A 37 3.32 -13.17 2.62
C ALA A 37 3.51 -14.66 2.95
N ALA A 38 2.83 -15.15 3.99
CA ALA A 38 2.85 -16.55 4.37
C ALA A 38 2.33 -17.48 3.25
N LYS A 39 1.30 -17.06 2.51
CA LYS A 39 0.75 -17.87 1.38
C LYS A 39 1.70 -17.97 0.20
N VAL A 40 2.59 -17.01 0.01
CA VAL A 40 3.60 -17.02 -1.06
C VAL A 40 5.00 -17.40 -0.56
N SER A 41 5.11 -17.89 0.68
CA SER A 41 6.39 -18.27 1.31
C SER A 41 7.44 -17.15 1.33
N MET A 42 6.98 -15.91 1.50
CA MET A 42 7.85 -14.75 1.70
C MET A 42 8.04 -14.49 3.19
N GLU A 43 9.26 -14.13 3.59
CA GLU A 43 9.60 -13.81 4.98
C GLU A 43 9.20 -12.39 5.43
N SER A 44 8.33 -11.73 4.65
CA SER A 44 7.86 -10.35 4.80
C SER A 44 6.51 -10.24 5.56
N GLY A 45 5.99 -9.03 5.70
CA GLY A 45 4.64 -8.75 6.21
C GLY A 45 4.55 -8.48 7.72
N VAL A 46 5.67 -8.49 8.45
CA VAL A 46 5.77 -8.09 9.86
C VAL A 46 7.06 -7.32 10.10
N ILE A 47 6.97 -6.23 10.85
CA ILE A 47 8.14 -5.49 11.33
C ILE A 47 8.67 -6.19 12.58
N GLY A 48 9.90 -6.70 12.51
CA GLY A 48 10.56 -7.33 13.65
C GLY A 48 12.03 -7.66 13.40
N PRO A 49 12.83 -7.92 14.44
CA PRO A 49 14.24 -8.27 14.30
C PRO A 49 14.44 -9.50 13.40
N GLY A 50 15.42 -9.42 12.49
CA GLY A 50 15.73 -10.51 11.57
C GLY A 50 14.75 -10.68 10.40
N ARG A 51 13.74 -9.80 10.27
CA ARG A 51 12.84 -9.76 9.10
C ARG A 51 13.40 -8.84 8.01
N PRO A 52 13.06 -9.07 6.73
CA PRO A 52 13.32 -8.12 5.66
C PRO A 52 12.79 -6.73 5.99
N GLY A 53 13.54 -5.70 5.62
CA GLY A 53 13.16 -4.29 5.82
C GLY A 53 12.11 -3.81 4.84
N ASP A 54 10.97 -4.50 4.77
CA ASP A 54 9.85 -4.18 3.89
C ASP A 54 8.85 -3.31 4.67
N ILE A 55 8.89 -2.01 4.43
CA ILE A 55 8.15 -1.01 5.23
C ILE A 55 7.45 -0.04 4.29
N VAL A 56 6.18 0.25 4.57
CA VAL A 56 5.44 1.33 3.93
C VAL A 56 5.16 2.40 4.97
N ILE A 57 5.55 3.63 4.67
CA ILE A 57 5.31 4.81 5.51
C ILE A 57 4.17 5.60 4.88
N LEU A 58 3.12 5.83 5.66
CA LEU A 58 1.93 6.56 5.24
C LEU A 58 1.97 7.99 5.77
N ASP A 59 1.68 8.96 4.91
CA ASP A 59 1.52 10.36 5.29
C ASP A 59 0.07 10.59 5.75
N LEU A 60 -0.10 10.80 7.05
CA LEU A 60 -1.38 11.09 7.69
C LEU A 60 -1.55 12.60 8.00
N THR A 61 -0.64 13.43 7.49
CA THR A 61 -0.67 14.89 7.71
C THR A 61 -1.60 15.62 6.77
N GLN A 62 -2.41 14.91 5.96
CA GLN A 62 -3.39 15.50 5.05
C GLN A 62 -4.81 14.95 5.28
N PRO A 63 -5.86 15.75 5.02
CA PRO A 63 -7.23 15.27 5.04
C PRO A 63 -7.42 14.03 4.12
N PRO A 64 -8.27 13.07 4.51
CA PRO A 64 -9.16 13.09 5.68
C PRO A 64 -8.52 12.61 6.99
N TRP A 65 -7.20 12.40 7.04
CA TRP A 65 -6.53 11.62 8.09
C TRP A 65 -5.74 12.43 9.11
N TRP A 66 -6.12 13.70 9.34
CA TRP A 66 -5.63 14.51 10.48
C TRP A 66 -6.08 13.89 11.81
N VAL A 67 -5.37 12.85 12.22
CA VAL A 67 -5.61 12.12 13.45
C VAL A 67 -4.59 12.60 14.48
N PRO A 68 -5.02 13.26 15.57
CA PRO A 68 -4.14 13.58 16.67
C PRO A 68 -3.45 12.32 17.20
N GLU A 69 -2.14 12.37 17.43
CA GLU A 69 -1.35 11.23 17.91
C GLU A 69 -1.95 10.59 19.18
N LYS A 70 -2.55 11.41 20.05
CA LYS A 70 -3.19 10.97 21.31
C LYS A 70 -4.37 10.00 21.13
N ILE A 71 -4.97 9.96 19.94
CA ILE A 71 -6.10 9.06 19.65
C ILE A 71 -5.70 7.95 18.67
N LEU A 72 -4.46 7.95 18.18
CA LEU A 72 -3.94 6.93 17.28
C LEU A 72 -3.70 5.63 18.08
N ASN A 73 -4.40 4.58 17.70
CA ASN A 73 -4.19 3.22 18.18
C ASN A 73 -4.05 2.26 16.99
N GLU A 74 -3.66 1.02 17.25
CA GLU A 74 -3.40 0.01 16.20
C GLU A 74 -4.61 -0.23 15.30
N ASN A 75 -5.83 -0.31 15.88
CA ASN A 75 -7.05 -0.50 15.11
C ASN A 75 -7.34 0.69 14.20
N LEU A 76 -7.17 1.92 14.69
CA LEU A 76 -7.36 3.13 13.90
C LEU A 76 -6.29 3.26 12.82
N ALA A 77 -5.03 2.97 13.14
CA ALA A 77 -3.94 2.97 12.17
C ALA A 77 -4.18 1.94 11.05
N ALA A 78 -4.61 0.73 11.42
CA ALA A 78 -5.00 -0.29 10.46
C ALA A 78 -6.21 0.14 9.61
N ASP A 79 -7.21 0.76 10.23
CA ASP A 79 -8.38 1.27 9.52
C ASP A 79 -7.98 2.34 8.49
N ILE A 80 -7.12 3.29 8.85
CA ILE A 80 -6.62 4.32 7.92
C ILE A 80 -5.87 3.67 6.75
N ALA A 81 -5.00 2.70 7.02
CA ALA A 81 -4.21 2.02 6.01
C ALA A 81 -5.08 1.27 4.97
N ILE A 82 -6.25 0.74 5.37
CA ILE A 82 -7.14 -0.03 4.49
C ILE A 82 -8.35 0.77 3.97
N SER A 83 -8.67 1.92 4.57
CA SER A 83 -9.91 2.66 4.29
C SER A 83 -9.81 3.69 3.18
N SER A 84 -8.62 3.86 2.60
CA SER A 84 -8.43 4.78 1.48
C SER A 84 -7.18 4.44 0.68
N ILE A 85 -6.80 5.36 -0.20
CA ILE A 85 -5.49 5.40 -0.84
C ILE A 85 -4.72 6.52 -0.11
N PRO A 86 -4.19 6.27 1.12
CA PRO A 86 -3.39 7.27 1.82
C PRO A 86 -2.18 7.62 0.97
N ARG A 87 -1.71 8.87 1.10
CA ARG A 87 -0.46 9.26 0.46
C ARG A 87 0.66 8.40 1.04
N ILE A 88 1.41 7.75 0.16
CA ILE A 88 2.60 7.01 0.54
C ILE A 88 3.72 8.04 0.63
N GLU A 89 4.32 8.16 1.81
CA GLU A 89 5.50 9.00 2.01
C GLU A 89 6.72 8.26 1.46
N ALA A 90 6.93 7.03 1.93
CA ALA A 90 8.05 6.21 1.53
C ALA A 90 7.72 4.72 1.48
N VAL A 91 8.45 4.01 0.63
CA VAL A 91 8.44 2.54 0.55
C VAL A 91 9.87 2.05 0.62
N ILE A 92 10.12 1.15 1.56
CA ILE A 92 11.40 0.49 1.78
C ILE A 92 11.20 -0.99 1.46
N VAL A 93 12.09 -1.57 0.66
CA VAL A 93 12.10 -3.00 0.33
C VAL A 93 13.49 -3.56 0.57
N GLY A 94 13.60 -4.59 1.40
CA GLY A 94 14.90 -5.18 1.76
C GLY A 94 15.88 -4.20 2.41
N GLY A 95 15.40 -3.07 2.96
CA GLY A 95 16.24 -2.00 3.50
C GLY A 95 16.64 -0.90 2.51
N GLU A 96 16.24 -0.99 1.24
CA GLU A 96 16.45 0.06 0.24
C GLU A 96 15.19 0.92 0.07
N ILE A 97 15.35 2.25 0.07
CA ILE A 97 14.24 3.18 -0.19
C ILE A 97 13.96 3.21 -1.69
N ILE A 98 12.77 2.76 -2.10
CA ILE A 98 12.34 2.72 -3.50
C ILE A 98 11.34 3.83 -3.85
N VAL A 99 10.64 4.37 -2.86
CA VAL A 99 9.76 5.54 -2.96
C VAL A 99 10.12 6.48 -1.82
N ASP A 100 10.20 7.78 -2.11
CA ASP A 100 10.47 8.86 -1.15
C ASP A 100 9.70 10.12 -1.58
N ASP A 101 9.10 10.82 -0.62
CA ASP A 101 8.16 11.93 -0.83
C ASP A 101 7.05 11.61 -1.87
N GLY A 102 6.63 10.35 -1.95
CA GLY A 102 5.68 9.85 -2.95
C GLY A 102 6.22 9.74 -4.38
N GLY A 103 7.51 10.03 -4.60
CA GLY A 103 8.23 9.85 -5.86
C GLY A 103 9.03 8.53 -5.89
N LEU A 104 9.09 7.87 -7.05
CA LEU A 104 9.90 6.66 -7.21
C LEU A 104 11.39 7.02 -7.29
N LEU A 105 12.23 6.48 -6.39
CA LEU A 105 13.67 6.75 -6.34
C LEU A 105 14.51 5.76 -7.15
N THR A 106 14.08 4.51 -7.27
CA THR A 106 14.86 3.49 -7.97
C THR A 106 14.90 3.72 -9.48
N VAL A 107 16.04 3.38 -10.09
CA VAL A 107 16.23 3.34 -11.54
C VAL A 107 15.13 2.48 -12.16
N GLY A 108 14.15 3.13 -12.81
CA GLY A 108 12.97 2.38 -13.22
C GLY A 108 11.89 3.18 -13.91
N MET A 109 11.78 4.50 -13.70
CA MET A 109 10.76 5.30 -14.40
C MET A 109 10.85 5.14 -15.93
N ASP A 110 12.07 5.15 -16.47
CA ASP A 110 12.31 4.88 -17.89
C ASP A 110 12.01 3.42 -18.28
N LEU A 111 12.30 2.47 -17.42
CA LEU A 111 12.06 1.04 -17.67
C LEU A 111 10.55 0.73 -17.64
N PHE A 112 9.82 1.27 -16.66
CA PHE A 112 8.37 1.19 -16.53
C PHE A 112 7.68 1.94 -17.67
N SER A 113 8.18 3.11 -18.07
CA SER A 113 7.65 3.83 -19.24
C SER A 113 7.83 3.02 -20.53
N LYS A 114 9.01 2.41 -20.73
CA LYS A 114 9.28 1.52 -21.87
C LYS A 114 8.39 0.28 -21.84
N ALA A 115 8.22 -0.35 -20.68
CA ALA A 115 7.36 -1.52 -20.51
C ALA A 115 5.89 -1.17 -20.76
N TYR A 116 5.41 -0.05 -20.21
CA TYR A 116 4.04 0.46 -20.40
C TYR A 116 3.74 0.78 -21.87
N ASN A 117 4.66 1.47 -22.55
CA ASN A 117 4.51 1.79 -23.98
C ASN A 117 4.44 0.51 -24.83
N LYS A 118 5.32 -0.46 -24.55
CA LYS A 118 5.35 -1.74 -25.28
C LYS A 118 4.10 -2.57 -25.04
N ILE A 119 3.58 -2.58 -23.82
CA ILE A 119 2.31 -3.25 -23.50
C ILE A 119 1.13 -2.52 -24.17
N SER A 120 1.11 -1.19 -24.20
CA SER A 120 0.07 -0.40 -24.85
C SER A 120 0.03 -0.64 -26.36
N GLU A 121 1.19 -0.79 -26.99
CA GLU A 121 1.34 -1.19 -28.40
C GLU A 121 0.77 -2.60 -28.65
N ILE A 122 1.13 -3.58 -27.81
CA ILE A 122 0.63 -4.97 -27.92
C ILE A 122 -0.90 -5.04 -27.72
N LEU A 123 -1.44 -4.24 -26.80
CA LEU A 123 -2.87 -4.21 -26.50
C LEU A 123 -3.68 -3.37 -27.51
N GLY A 124 -3.04 -2.78 -28.52
CA GLY A 124 -3.70 -2.00 -29.56
C GLY A 124 -4.39 -0.73 -29.02
N ARG A 125 -3.87 -0.14 -27.94
CA ARG A 125 -4.39 1.12 -27.36
C ARG A 125 -3.81 2.37 -28.04
N ILE A 126 -3.54 2.29 -29.34
CA ILE A 126 -3.20 3.43 -30.19
C ILE A 126 -4.45 3.82 -30.99
#